data_AF-A0A2H0YN01-F1
#
_entry.id   AF-A0A2H0YN01-F1
#
_cell.length_a   1.000
_cell.length_b   1.000
_cell.length_c   1.000
_cell.angle_alpha   90.00
_cell.angle_beta   90.00
_cell.angle_gamma   90.00
#
_symmetry.space_group_name_H-M   'P 1'
#
loop_
_entity.id
_entity.type
_entity.pdbx_description
1 polymer ?
#
loop_
_entity_poly.entity_id
_entity_poly.type
_entity_poly.pdbx_seq_one_letter_code
_entity_poly.pdbx_strand_id
1 'polypeptide(L)'
;MKIKNLKLKIKNSDTGFAALYITLLVMAFVFAAAVGIFVLTFGEEKISLNAVESSQAYFASEAGIEDALLRLSKDSQWSKDSNTSYPLEVNGANATVTVTKIIGGSRTITSEGNDRNRIRKIEVAYEVGADKVSFHYGAQVGEGGIIMDNNSTIYGNVFSNDSITAAANTEITGTAIVAKNGNKISGATLENAQVDICQNTNASGTLTAATVINCTYSNFVPLTEEIATTSFPISQNDIDDWKTNAASGGTILNYLLQDKQEAFLGPKKIDGNMTIQNQAKLYITGTIWVTGTITIQDQGLVRLDPASYGSLSGAIIGDGVVTLQDSAKALGSGQAGSYLLIISTNNSNPALTIQNSFEADILFTPNGWIIIQDTADTREITGYGIHLKSNAEIRYEIGLENTSFSSGPGGSWGVSSWRETE
;
A
#
# COMPACT_ATOMS: atom_id res chain seq x y z
N MET A 1 -32.46 -67.74 94.56
CA MET A 1 -31.97 -66.39 94.89
C MET A 1 -32.84 -65.38 94.14
N LYS A 2 -33.60 -64.52 94.83
CA LYS A 2 -34.42 -63.44 94.23
C LYS A 2 -33.68 -62.11 94.43
N ILE A 3 -33.54 -61.29 93.39
CA ILE A 3 -33.18 -59.87 93.54
C ILE A 3 -34.24 -59.01 92.84
N LYS A 4 -34.58 -57.91 93.51
CA LYS A 4 -35.77 -57.08 93.41
C LYS A 4 -35.49 -55.86 92.50
N ASN A 5 -36.45 -55.53 91.64
CA ASN A 5 -36.43 -54.34 90.80
C ASN A 5 -36.67 -53.05 91.61
N LEU A 6 -35.94 -51.98 91.29
CA LEU A 6 -36.22 -50.61 91.70
C LEU A 6 -36.45 -49.76 90.45
N LYS A 7 -37.62 -49.13 90.34
CA LYS A 7 -37.94 -48.15 89.29
C LYS A 7 -37.82 -46.74 89.86
N LEU A 8 -37.09 -45.87 89.16
CA LEU A 8 -36.96 -44.44 89.41
C LEU A 8 -37.80 -43.65 88.39
N LYS A 9 -38.52 -42.63 88.88
CA LYS A 9 -39.34 -41.69 88.08
C LYS A 9 -38.45 -40.65 87.41
N ILE A 10 -38.67 -40.42 86.11
CA ILE A 10 -37.94 -39.47 85.27
C ILE A 10 -38.72 -38.16 85.15
N LYS A 11 -38.00 -37.02 85.21
CA LYS A 11 -38.48 -35.64 85.05
C LYS A 11 -38.32 -35.23 83.57
N ASN A 12 -39.40 -34.81 82.91
CA ASN A 12 -39.39 -34.39 81.50
C ASN A 12 -38.62 -33.07 81.31
N SER A 13 -37.81 -32.98 80.25
CA SER A 13 -37.08 -31.78 79.82
C SER A 13 -37.34 -31.53 78.33
N ASP A 14 -37.50 -30.27 77.92
CA ASP A 14 -37.80 -29.80 76.54
C ASP A 14 -36.66 -29.99 75.52
N THR A 15 -35.78 -30.97 75.77
CA THR A 15 -34.60 -31.31 74.96
C THR A 15 -34.95 -31.74 73.52
N GLY A 16 -36.19 -32.18 73.27
CA GLY A 16 -36.65 -32.55 71.93
C GLY A 16 -36.83 -31.38 70.96
N PHE A 17 -37.31 -30.22 71.43
CA PHE A 17 -37.54 -29.06 70.57
C PHE A 17 -36.21 -28.40 70.15
N ALA A 18 -35.26 -28.28 71.08
CA ALA A 18 -33.93 -27.77 70.79
C ALA A 18 -33.17 -28.65 69.77
N ALA A 19 -33.28 -29.97 69.90
CA ALA A 19 -32.69 -30.91 68.94
C ALA A 19 -33.32 -30.77 67.54
N LEU A 20 -34.64 -30.58 67.46
CA LEU A 20 -35.34 -30.37 66.19
C LEU A 20 -34.98 -29.04 65.52
N TYR A 21 -34.84 -27.96 66.31
CA TYR A 21 -34.41 -26.66 65.77
C TYR A 21 -32.97 -26.68 65.26
N ILE A 22 -32.03 -27.27 66.03
CA ILE A 22 -30.62 -27.37 65.63
C ILE A 22 -30.47 -28.23 64.37
N THR A 23 -31.21 -29.34 64.26
CA THR A 23 -31.18 -30.18 63.06
C THR A 23 -31.74 -29.47 61.83
N LEU A 24 -32.82 -28.69 61.97
CA LEU A 24 -33.33 -27.85 60.89
C LEU A 24 -32.32 -26.77 60.46
N LEU A 25 -31.63 -26.14 61.42
CA LEU A 25 -30.64 -25.10 61.13
C LEU A 25 -29.42 -25.69 60.40
N VAL A 26 -28.91 -26.82 60.88
CA VAL A 26 -27.83 -27.56 60.21
C VAL A 26 -28.25 -28.01 58.81
N MET A 27 -29.47 -28.52 58.65
CA MET A 27 -30.01 -28.91 57.35
C MET A 27 -30.13 -27.71 56.40
N ALA A 28 -30.61 -26.56 56.88
CA ALA A 28 -30.69 -25.34 56.08
C ALA A 28 -29.30 -24.86 55.64
N PHE A 29 -28.30 -24.93 56.52
CA PHE A 29 -26.92 -24.58 56.18
C PHE A 29 -26.30 -25.52 55.14
N VAL A 30 -26.47 -26.84 55.32
CA VAL A 30 -26.00 -27.85 54.35
C VAL A 30 -26.70 -27.66 52.99
N PHE A 31 -28.00 -27.36 52.99
CA PHE A 31 -28.74 -27.07 51.77
C PHE A 31 -28.22 -25.81 51.06
N ALA A 32 -28.00 -24.72 51.80
CA ALA A 32 -27.44 -23.48 51.24
C ALA A 32 -26.03 -23.70 50.66
N ALA A 33 -25.18 -24.47 51.36
CA ALA A 33 -23.86 -24.85 50.86
C ALA A 33 -23.95 -25.72 49.59
N ALA A 34 -24.87 -26.68 49.55
CA ALA A 34 -25.11 -27.53 48.38
C ALA A 34 -25.59 -26.73 47.16
N VAL A 35 -26.50 -25.77 47.35
CA VAL A 35 -26.96 -24.86 46.29
C VAL A 35 -25.79 -23.98 45.81
N GLY A 36 -24.96 -23.48 46.73
CA GLY A 36 -23.76 -22.70 46.39
C GLY A 36 -22.80 -23.48 45.48
N ILE A 37 -22.49 -24.73 45.84
CA ILE A 37 -21.65 -25.62 45.03
C ILE A 37 -22.31 -25.89 43.67
N PHE A 38 -23.60 -26.20 43.65
CA PHE A 38 -24.35 -26.46 42.42
C PHE A 38 -24.25 -25.28 41.43
N VAL A 39 -24.50 -24.05 41.89
CA VAL A 39 -24.42 -22.86 41.03
C VAL A 39 -23.01 -22.65 40.47
N LEU A 40 -21.98 -22.84 41.30
CA LEU A 40 -20.58 -22.73 40.86
C LEU A 40 -20.23 -23.79 39.81
N THR A 41 -20.54 -25.06 40.09
CA THR A 41 -20.26 -26.17 39.17
C THR A 41 -20.99 -26.02 37.83
N PHE A 42 -22.27 -25.61 37.86
CA PHE A 42 -23.02 -25.32 36.62
C PHE A 42 -22.48 -24.11 35.86
N GLY A 43 -21.96 -23.12 36.58
CA GLY A 43 -21.26 -21.98 35.99
C GLY A 43 -19.98 -22.39 35.26
N GLU A 44 -19.16 -23.21 35.90
CA GLU A 44 -17.91 -23.75 35.33
C GLU A 44 -18.16 -24.60 34.09
N GLU A 45 -19.20 -25.46 34.09
CA GLU A 45 -19.56 -26.27 32.93
C GLU A 45 -19.89 -25.39 31.71
N LYS A 46 -20.70 -24.34 31.89
CA LYS A 46 -21.04 -23.41 30.80
C LYS A 46 -19.83 -22.65 30.30
N ILE A 47 -18.93 -22.21 31.19
CA ILE A 47 -17.70 -21.52 30.80
C ILE A 47 -16.79 -22.47 30.01
N SER A 48 -16.65 -23.71 30.47
CA SER A 48 -15.86 -24.74 29.80
C SER A 48 -16.42 -25.08 28.41
N LEU A 49 -17.73 -25.30 28.31
CA LEU A 49 -18.40 -25.54 27.02
C LEU A 49 -18.22 -24.35 26.08
N ASN A 50 -18.44 -23.13 26.56
CA ASN A 50 -18.22 -21.92 25.76
C ASN A 50 -16.77 -21.80 25.28
N ALA A 51 -15.79 -22.17 26.11
CA ALA A 51 -14.38 -22.15 25.74
C ALA A 51 -14.06 -23.21 24.67
N VAL A 52 -14.65 -24.40 24.78
CA VAL A 52 -14.52 -25.47 23.77
C VAL A 52 -15.15 -25.05 22.44
N GLU A 53 -16.41 -24.61 22.45
CA GLU A 53 -17.14 -24.15 21.25
C GLU A 53 -16.41 -22.97 20.59
N SER A 54 -15.92 -22.03 21.40
CA SER A 54 -15.12 -20.91 20.91
C SER A 54 -13.79 -21.35 20.30
N SER A 55 -13.13 -22.36 20.87
CA SER A 55 -11.90 -22.92 20.30
C SER A 55 -12.19 -23.66 18.98
N GLN A 56 -13.30 -24.38 18.90
CA GLN A 56 -13.75 -25.06 17.68
C GLN A 56 -14.05 -24.05 16.56
N ALA A 57 -14.74 -22.97 16.88
CA ALA A 57 -14.97 -21.86 15.95
C ALA A 57 -13.65 -21.23 15.47
N TYR A 58 -12.67 -21.04 16.36
CA TYR A 58 -11.34 -20.53 15.99
C TYR A 58 -10.61 -21.47 15.03
N PHE A 59 -10.56 -22.77 15.32
CA PHE A 59 -9.91 -23.74 14.44
C PHE A 59 -10.63 -23.91 13.10
N ALA A 60 -11.96 -23.79 13.07
CA ALA A 60 -12.71 -23.76 11.82
C ALA A 60 -12.34 -22.52 10.99
N SER A 61 -12.24 -21.36 11.63
CA SER A 61 -11.80 -20.11 10.99
C SER A 61 -10.38 -20.28 10.40
N GLU A 62 -9.42 -20.78 11.17
CA GLU A 62 -8.04 -20.99 10.72
C GLU A 62 -7.97 -21.99 9.55
N ALA A 63 -8.72 -23.09 9.63
CA ALA A 63 -8.81 -24.05 8.54
C ALA A 63 -9.37 -23.43 7.25
N GLY A 64 -10.30 -22.47 7.37
CA GLY A 64 -10.81 -21.70 6.24
C GLY A 64 -9.76 -20.80 5.60
N ILE A 65 -8.90 -20.17 6.40
CA ILE A 65 -7.75 -19.38 5.91
C ILE A 65 -6.77 -20.29 5.16
N GLU A 66 -6.37 -21.41 5.77
CA GLU A 66 -5.42 -22.35 5.17
C GLU A 66 -5.95 -22.98 3.87
N ASP A 67 -7.24 -23.33 3.82
CA ASP A 67 -7.89 -23.83 2.60
C ASP A 67 -7.87 -22.76 1.48
N ALA A 68 -8.18 -21.51 1.80
CA ALA A 68 -8.11 -20.42 0.82
C ALA A 68 -6.69 -20.18 0.32
N LEU A 69 -5.70 -20.12 1.22
CA LEU A 69 -4.30 -19.97 0.86
C LEU A 69 -3.80 -21.13 -0.01
N LEU A 70 -4.21 -22.36 0.30
CA LEU A 70 -3.88 -23.54 -0.50
C LEU A 70 -4.48 -23.45 -1.91
N ARG A 71 -5.74 -23.02 -2.05
CA ARG A 71 -6.36 -22.80 -3.37
C ARG A 71 -5.63 -21.73 -4.16
N LEU A 72 -5.32 -20.60 -3.52
CA LEU A 72 -4.59 -19.49 -4.12
C LEU A 72 -3.17 -19.86 -4.55
N SER A 73 -2.50 -20.75 -3.80
CA SER A 73 -1.19 -21.26 -4.18
C SER A 73 -1.23 -22.14 -5.44
N LYS A 74 -2.37 -22.79 -5.71
CA LYS A 74 -2.58 -23.65 -6.90
C LYS A 74 -3.09 -22.85 -8.10
N ASP A 75 -3.92 -21.84 -7.85
CA ASP A 75 -4.45 -20.93 -8.87
C ASP A 75 -4.42 -19.48 -8.34
N SER A 76 -3.38 -18.74 -8.75
CA SER A 76 -3.19 -17.37 -8.31
C SER A 76 -4.25 -16.41 -8.85
N GLN A 77 -4.97 -16.79 -9.91
CA GLN A 77 -6.02 -16.01 -10.56
C GLN A 77 -7.41 -16.25 -9.94
N TRP A 78 -7.54 -17.24 -9.05
CA TRP A 78 -8.80 -17.47 -8.33
C TRP A 78 -9.21 -16.22 -7.55
N SER A 79 -10.47 -15.80 -7.73
CA SER A 79 -11.03 -14.57 -7.16
C SER A 79 -10.34 -13.26 -7.60
N LYS A 80 -9.62 -13.23 -8.74
CA LYS A 80 -8.91 -12.02 -9.21
C LYS A 80 -9.82 -10.82 -9.43
N ASP A 81 -10.92 -11.01 -10.17
CA ASP A 81 -11.76 -9.90 -10.67
C ASP A 81 -13.03 -9.66 -9.85
N SER A 82 -13.38 -10.56 -8.94
CA SER A 82 -14.58 -10.48 -8.11
C SER A 82 -14.36 -11.09 -6.73
N ASN A 83 -15.09 -10.58 -5.73
CA ASN A 83 -15.10 -11.19 -4.40
C ASN A 83 -15.74 -12.59 -4.48
N THR A 84 -15.12 -13.57 -3.84
CA THR A 84 -15.60 -14.95 -3.77
C THR A 84 -15.90 -15.31 -2.33
N SER A 85 -17.03 -15.98 -2.06
CA SER A 85 -17.36 -16.49 -0.73
C SER A 85 -17.83 -17.94 -0.80
N TYR A 86 -17.41 -18.76 0.15
CA TYR A 86 -17.77 -20.17 0.21
C TYR A 86 -17.70 -20.73 1.64
N PRO A 87 -18.52 -21.75 1.97
CA PRO A 87 -18.45 -22.41 3.26
C PRO A 87 -17.41 -23.55 3.27
N LEU A 88 -16.84 -23.81 4.45
CA LEU A 88 -16.01 -24.97 4.78
C LEU A 88 -16.50 -25.59 6.08
N GLU A 89 -16.82 -26.88 6.09
CA GLU A 89 -17.22 -27.59 7.31
C GLU A 89 -16.01 -28.31 7.92
N VAL A 90 -15.79 -28.13 9.22
CA VAL A 90 -14.67 -28.71 9.95
C VAL A 90 -15.20 -29.32 11.24
N ASN A 91 -15.38 -30.65 11.23
CA ASN A 91 -15.79 -31.43 12.41
C ASN A 91 -17.07 -30.89 13.10
N GLY A 92 -18.07 -30.45 12.31
CA GLY A 92 -19.35 -29.95 12.80
C GLY A 92 -19.42 -28.44 13.08
N ALA A 93 -18.27 -27.75 13.13
CA ALA A 93 -18.21 -26.30 13.03
C ALA A 93 -18.18 -25.88 11.55
N ASN A 94 -18.68 -24.67 11.25
CA ASN A 94 -18.62 -24.12 9.89
C ASN A 94 -17.65 -22.93 9.85
N ALA A 95 -17.05 -22.69 8.70
CA ALA A 95 -16.30 -21.49 8.39
C ALA A 95 -16.84 -20.89 7.10
N THR A 96 -17.18 -19.61 7.13
CA THR A 96 -17.55 -18.85 5.93
C THR A 96 -16.33 -18.05 5.49
N VAL A 97 -15.72 -18.48 4.40
CA VAL A 97 -14.49 -17.88 3.86
C VAL A 97 -14.87 -16.90 2.77
N THR A 98 -14.29 -15.71 2.81
CA THR A 98 -14.45 -14.64 1.82
C THR A 98 -13.08 -14.19 1.36
N VAL A 99 -12.86 -14.22 0.05
CA VAL A 99 -11.65 -13.71 -0.61
C VAL A 99 -12.05 -12.49 -1.42
N THR A 100 -11.45 -11.35 -1.15
CA THR A 100 -11.71 -10.14 -1.95
C THR A 100 -11.02 -10.24 -3.31
N LYS A 101 -11.55 -9.49 -4.29
CA LYS A 101 -10.82 -9.23 -5.52
C LYS A 101 -9.47 -8.56 -5.23
N ILE A 102 -8.55 -8.67 -6.18
CA ILE A 102 -7.25 -8.02 -6.09
C ILE A 102 -7.40 -6.53 -6.39
N ILE A 103 -6.85 -5.66 -5.55
CA ILE A 103 -6.72 -4.22 -5.78
C ILE A 103 -5.28 -3.82 -5.47
N GLY A 104 -4.57 -3.23 -6.43
CA GLY A 104 -3.20 -2.73 -6.21
C GLY A 104 -2.21 -3.79 -5.72
N GLY A 105 -2.38 -5.05 -6.13
CA GLY A 105 -1.54 -6.17 -5.70
C GLY A 105 -1.85 -6.74 -4.32
N SER A 106 -2.92 -6.27 -3.66
CA SER A 106 -3.38 -6.79 -2.37
C SER A 106 -4.79 -7.38 -2.46
N ARG A 107 -5.05 -8.37 -1.61
CA ARG A 107 -6.39 -8.89 -1.33
C ARG A 107 -6.47 -9.36 0.12
N THR A 108 -7.69 -9.37 0.63
CA THR A 108 -7.99 -9.83 1.97
C THR A 108 -8.72 -11.17 1.92
N ILE A 109 -8.30 -12.10 2.77
CA ILE A 109 -8.99 -13.35 3.05
C ILE A 109 -9.57 -13.22 4.45
N THR A 110 -10.88 -13.36 4.57
CA THR A 110 -11.58 -13.35 5.85
C THR A 110 -12.26 -14.70 6.03
N SER A 111 -12.02 -15.37 7.15
CA SER A 111 -12.68 -16.62 7.49
C SER A 111 -13.47 -16.44 8.78
N GLU A 112 -14.79 -16.58 8.73
CA GLU A 112 -15.66 -16.52 9.89
C GLU A 112 -16.04 -17.94 10.33
N GLY A 113 -15.40 -18.44 11.38
CA GLY A 113 -15.73 -19.71 12.00
C GLY A 113 -16.87 -19.58 12.99
N ASN A 114 -17.84 -20.49 12.94
CA ASN A 114 -19.00 -20.54 13.83
C ASN A 114 -19.25 -21.96 14.32
N ASP A 115 -19.26 -22.12 15.64
CA ASP A 115 -19.80 -23.30 16.32
C ASP A 115 -20.87 -22.85 17.33
N ARG A 116 -22.12 -23.27 17.13
CA ARG A 116 -23.28 -22.96 17.99
C ARG A 116 -23.40 -21.47 18.40
N ASN A 117 -23.16 -20.56 17.45
CA ASN A 117 -23.16 -19.10 17.65
C ASN A 117 -22.01 -18.58 18.52
N ARG A 118 -20.90 -19.32 18.63
CA ARG A 118 -19.60 -18.77 19.00
C ARG A 118 -18.87 -18.48 17.70
N ILE A 119 -18.61 -17.20 17.46
CA ILE A 119 -18.02 -16.73 16.21
C ILE A 119 -16.58 -16.32 16.47
N ARG A 120 -15.68 -16.75 15.60
CA ARG A 120 -14.27 -16.33 15.56
C ARG A 120 -13.95 -15.95 14.13
N LYS A 121 -13.33 -14.79 13.94
CA LYS A 121 -13.02 -14.28 12.62
C LYS A 121 -11.53 -14.03 12.50
N ILE A 122 -10.93 -14.61 11.48
CA ILE A 122 -9.51 -14.42 11.17
C ILE A 122 -9.45 -13.72 9.81
N GLU A 123 -8.52 -12.77 9.73
CA GLU A 123 -8.27 -12.00 8.53
C GLU A 123 -6.79 -12.08 8.16
N VAL A 124 -6.53 -12.38 6.90
CA VAL A 124 -5.20 -12.43 6.30
C VAL A 124 -5.14 -11.46 5.13
N ALA A 125 -4.12 -10.61 5.11
CA ALA A 125 -3.75 -9.88 3.91
C ALA A 125 -2.79 -10.73 3.08
N TYR A 126 -3.18 -11.01 1.84
CA TYR A 126 -2.42 -11.80 0.88
C TYR A 126 -2.03 -10.90 -0.28
N GLU A 127 -0.74 -10.65 -0.43
CA GLU A 127 -0.18 -9.63 -1.32
C GLU A 127 0.75 -10.26 -2.35
N VAL A 128 0.84 -9.68 -3.55
CA VAL A 128 1.90 -10.02 -4.49
C VAL A 128 3.22 -9.63 -3.84
N GLY A 129 4.19 -10.55 -3.85
CA GLY A 129 5.62 -10.26 -3.71
C GLY A 129 6.05 -9.42 -4.90
N ALA A 130 5.76 -8.14 -4.76
CA ALA A 130 6.07 -7.03 -5.62
C ALA A 130 6.88 -6.07 -4.76
N ASP A 131 7.82 -5.36 -5.38
CA ASP A 131 8.55 -4.33 -4.66
C ASP A 131 7.52 -3.28 -4.23
N LYS A 132 7.35 -3.14 -2.90
CA LYS A 132 6.47 -2.14 -2.33
C LYS A 132 7.12 -0.78 -2.55
N VAL A 133 6.66 -0.09 -3.58
CA VAL A 133 7.09 1.27 -3.88
C VAL A 133 6.04 2.21 -3.30
N SER A 134 6.41 2.90 -2.23
CA SER A 134 5.57 3.93 -1.63
C SER A 134 6.03 5.30 -2.10
N PHE A 135 5.12 6.01 -2.76
CA PHE A 135 5.31 7.40 -3.15
C PHE A 135 4.60 8.30 -2.15
N HIS A 136 5.33 9.24 -1.56
CA HIS A 136 4.84 10.08 -0.45
C HIS A 136 4.69 11.56 -0.83
N TYR A 137 5.18 11.96 -2.01
CA TYR A 137 5.27 13.35 -2.46
C TYR A 137 4.88 13.42 -3.92
N GLY A 138 4.20 14.47 -4.38
CA GLY A 138 3.89 14.60 -5.81
C GLY A 138 5.14 14.77 -6.68
N ALA A 139 6.22 15.30 -6.08
CA ALA A 139 7.56 15.20 -6.64
C ALA A 139 8.59 14.85 -5.55
N GLN A 140 9.34 13.77 -5.76
CA GLN A 140 10.48 13.39 -4.92
C GLN A 140 11.78 13.44 -5.72
N VAL A 141 12.74 14.25 -5.27
CA VAL A 141 13.93 14.57 -6.06
C VAL A 141 15.21 14.29 -5.30
N GLY A 142 16.18 13.70 -6.01
CA GLY A 142 17.51 13.38 -5.52
C GLY A 142 18.43 14.60 -5.45
N GLU A 143 19.74 14.33 -5.60
CA GLU A 143 20.80 15.32 -5.43
C GLU A 143 20.92 16.33 -6.58
N GLY A 144 20.11 16.21 -7.63
CA GLY A 144 20.00 17.22 -8.68
C GLY A 144 19.16 18.42 -8.27
N GLY A 145 18.28 18.27 -7.28
CA GLY A 145 17.38 19.33 -6.85
C GLY A 145 16.30 19.66 -7.89
N ILE A 146 15.59 20.76 -7.65
CA ILE A 146 14.51 21.22 -8.53
C ILE A 146 14.85 22.58 -9.10
N ILE A 147 14.71 22.72 -10.41
CA ILE A 147 14.81 23.99 -11.12
C ILE A 147 13.45 24.31 -11.73
N MET A 148 12.95 25.51 -11.44
CA MET A 148 11.67 26.00 -11.93
C MET A 148 11.90 27.31 -12.68
N ASP A 149 11.66 27.31 -14.00
CA ASP A 149 11.71 28.51 -14.82
C ASP A 149 10.41 29.35 -14.64
N ASN A 150 10.37 30.53 -15.26
CA ASN A 150 9.32 31.52 -15.00
C ASN A 150 7.89 30.98 -15.22
N ASN A 151 6.97 31.35 -14.34
CA ASN A 151 5.55 30.98 -14.40
C ASN A 151 5.28 29.47 -14.36
N SER A 152 6.21 28.64 -13.87
CA SER A 152 5.97 27.20 -13.72
C SER A 152 5.29 26.87 -12.39
N THR A 153 4.53 25.78 -12.38
CA THR A 153 3.71 25.40 -11.22
C THR A 153 3.82 23.91 -10.92
N ILE A 154 4.01 23.56 -9.64
CA ILE A 154 3.85 22.20 -9.13
C ILE A 154 2.60 22.16 -8.26
N TYR A 155 1.61 21.38 -8.67
CA TYR A 155 0.41 21.16 -7.88
C TYR A 155 0.65 20.02 -6.89
N GLY A 156 1.03 20.33 -5.65
CA GLY A 156 1.20 19.33 -4.59
C GLY A 156 2.40 19.57 -3.67
N ASN A 157 2.73 18.54 -2.88
CA ASN A 157 3.87 18.54 -1.97
C ASN A 157 5.14 18.07 -2.70
N VAL A 158 6.28 18.60 -2.27
CA VAL A 158 7.59 18.35 -2.86
C VAL A 158 8.61 18.00 -1.78
N PHE A 159 9.42 16.98 -2.05
CA PHE A 159 10.61 16.65 -1.26
C PHE A 159 11.85 16.66 -2.15
N SER A 160 12.92 17.31 -1.71
CA SER A 160 14.18 17.35 -2.45
C SER A 160 15.40 17.12 -1.56
N ASN A 161 16.31 16.25 -2.01
CA ASN A 161 17.61 16.04 -1.37
C ASN A 161 18.61 17.17 -1.65
N ASP A 162 18.30 18.06 -2.60
CA ASP A 162 19.07 19.27 -2.91
C ASP A 162 18.15 20.50 -2.99
N SER A 163 18.73 21.64 -3.30
CA SER A 163 18.07 22.93 -3.34
C SER A 163 16.95 23.00 -4.39
N ILE A 164 15.93 23.79 -4.08
CA ILE A 164 14.88 24.20 -5.02
C ILE A 164 15.21 25.63 -5.47
N THR A 165 15.45 25.81 -6.77
CA THR A 165 15.73 27.11 -7.37
C THR A 165 14.63 27.47 -8.35
N ALA A 166 13.88 28.52 -8.01
CA ALA A 166 12.75 29.00 -8.79
C ALA A 166 13.00 30.42 -9.33
N ALA A 167 12.55 30.63 -10.56
CA ALA A 167 12.51 31.93 -11.22
C ALA A 167 11.20 32.67 -10.88
N ALA A 168 10.93 33.78 -11.57
CA ALA A 168 9.81 34.65 -11.23
C ALA A 168 8.45 33.97 -11.43
N ASN A 169 7.48 34.32 -10.57
CA ASN A 169 6.09 33.85 -10.62
C ASN A 169 5.93 32.32 -10.57
N THR A 170 6.82 31.64 -9.88
CA THR A 170 6.77 30.19 -9.70
C THR A 170 5.94 29.82 -8.48
N GLU A 171 5.16 28.75 -8.56
CA GLU A 171 4.31 28.28 -7.46
C GLU A 171 4.47 26.77 -7.17
N ILE A 172 4.53 26.41 -5.89
CA ILE A 172 4.34 25.05 -5.38
C ILE A 172 3.10 25.09 -4.49
N THR A 173 1.99 24.50 -4.90
CA THR A 173 0.71 24.72 -4.19
C THR A 173 0.63 24.06 -2.82
N GLY A 174 1.58 23.19 -2.47
CA GLY A 174 1.64 22.49 -1.19
C GLY A 174 2.91 22.80 -0.39
N THR A 175 3.34 21.80 0.37
CA THR A 175 4.52 21.88 1.24
C THR A 175 5.79 21.49 0.48
N ALA A 176 6.86 22.28 0.63
CA ALA A 176 8.19 21.95 0.11
C ALA A 176 9.17 21.64 1.25
N ILE A 177 9.81 20.48 1.20
CA ILE A 177 10.84 20.05 2.15
C ILE A 177 12.16 19.88 1.40
N VAL A 178 13.22 20.52 1.89
CA VAL A 178 14.57 20.42 1.33
C VAL A 178 15.52 19.90 2.40
N ALA A 179 16.14 18.76 2.12
CA ALA A 179 17.06 18.08 3.03
C ALA A 179 18.49 18.65 2.97
N LYS A 180 19.31 18.24 3.95
CA LYS A 180 20.72 18.64 4.20
C LYS A 180 20.92 20.12 4.56
N ASN A 181 21.84 20.35 5.48
CA ASN A 181 22.32 21.70 5.80
C ASN A 181 23.06 22.32 4.60
N GLY A 182 22.89 23.63 4.41
CA GLY A 182 23.42 24.40 3.29
C GLY A 182 22.50 24.48 2.07
N ASN A 183 21.52 23.60 1.97
CA ASN A 183 20.55 23.63 0.86
C ASN A 183 19.47 24.68 1.07
N LYS A 184 18.87 25.11 -0.03
CA LYS A 184 17.96 26.26 -0.02
C LYS A 184 16.70 26.09 -0.86
N ILE A 185 15.67 26.84 -0.49
CA ILE A 185 14.56 27.15 -1.38
C ILE A 185 14.70 28.61 -1.78
N SER A 186 14.76 28.90 -3.08
CA SER A 186 14.86 30.27 -3.57
C SER A 186 13.86 30.63 -4.65
N GLY A 187 13.16 31.77 -4.48
CA GLY A 187 12.34 32.40 -5.53
C GLY A 187 10.91 31.86 -5.69
N ALA A 188 10.53 30.82 -4.94
CA ALA A 188 9.23 30.17 -5.08
C ALA A 188 8.14 30.84 -4.22
N THR A 189 6.88 30.73 -4.64
CA THR A 189 5.71 30.91 -3.77
C THR A 189 5.17 29.53 -3.40
N LEU A 190 4.81 29.32 -2.13
CA LEU A 190 4.40 28.01 -1.64
C LEU A 190 3.51 28.08 -0.39
N GLU A 191 2.87 26.97 -0.03
CA GLU A 191 2.05 26.92 1.19
C GLU A 191 2.93 26.86 2.45
N ASN A 192 3.71 25.80 2.62
CA ASN A 192 4.59 25.61 3.77
C ASN A 192 5.99 25.19 3.32
N ALA A 193 7.04 25.64 4.01
CA ALA A 193 8.42 25.27 3.69
C ALA A 193 9.17 24.75 4.91
N GLN A 194 9.98 23.71 4.71
CA GLN A 194 10.95 23.23 5.67
C GLN A 194 12.32 23.09 4.98
N VAL A 195 13.29 23.93 5.36
CA VAL A 195 14.58 24.04 4.67
C VAL A 195 15.66 24.65 5.56
N ASP A 196 16.94 24.38 5.33
CA ASP A 196 18.02 25.09 6.04
C ASP A 196 18.04 26.59 5.70
N ILE A 197 18.11 26.96 4.42
CA ILE A 197 18.15 28.36 3.95
C ILE A 197 16.91 28.71 3.12
N CYS A 198 16.10 29.65 3.61
CA CYS A 198 15.05 30.29 2.82
C CYS A 198 15.59 31.58 2.17
N GLN A 199 15.44 31.75 0.86
CA GLN A 199 15.93 32.94 0.14
C GLN A 199 14.95 33.49 -0.91
N ASN A 200 14.42 34.71 -0.72
CA ASN A 200 13.47 35.35 -1.66
C ASN A 200 12.22 34.50 -1.95
N THR A 201 11.73 33.76 -0.96
CA THR A 201 10.62 32.81 -1.09
C THR A 201 9.42 33.31 -0.29
N ASN A 202 8.21 33.13 -0.84
CA ASN A 202 6.96 33.49 -0.15
C ASN A 202 6.24 32.22 0.31
N ALA A 203 6.26 31.94 1.62
CA ALA A 203 5.46 30.89 2.24
C ALA A 203 4.15 31.48 2.76
N SER A 204 2.98 31.10 2.24
CA SER A 204 1.72 31.64 2.75
C SER A 204 1.37 31.15 4.16
N GLY A 205 1.88 29.97 4.54
CA GLY A 205 1.68 29.30 5.82
C GLY A 205 2.91 29.34 6.72
N THR A 206 3.38 28.16 7.13
CA THR A 206 4.52 27.99 8.05
C THR A 206 5.84 27.88 7.29
N LEU A 207 6.81 28.70 7.69
CA LEU A 207 8.21 28.54 7.31
C LEU A 207 9.01 27.97 8.48
N THR A 208 9.58 26.78 8.28
CA THR A 208 10.55 26.17 9.17
C THR A 208 11.95 26.30 8.57
N ALA A 209 12.81 27.16 9.12
CA ALA A 209 14.16 27.35 8.58
C ALA A 209 15.23 27.74 9.60
N ALA A 210 16.50 27.51 9.26
CA ALA A 210 17.64 27.94 10.07
C ALA A 210 18.08 29.36 9.67
N THR A 211 18.11 29.66 8.38
CA THR A 211 18.47 30.97 7.83
C THR A 211 17.34 31.51 6.96
N VAL A 212 17.00 32.79 7.13
CA VAL A 212 15.94 33.45 6.36
C VAL A 212 16.46 34.74 5.73
N ILE A 213 16.36 34.84 4.40
CA ILE A 213 16.83 35.98 3.61
C ILE A 213 15.69 36.44 2.70
N ASN A 214 15.11 37.61 2.98
CA ASN A 214 14.02 38.19 2.18
C ASN A 214 12.82 37.23 1.94
N CYS A 215 12.52 36.33 2.88
CA CYS A 215 11.32 35.50 2.80
C CYS A 215 10.15 36.14 3.53
N THR A 216 8.94 35.83 3.05
CA THR A 216 7.68 36.17 3.72
C THR A 216 7.01 34.90 4.22
N TYR A 217 6.35 34.98 5.38
CA TYR A 217 5.71 33.85 6.06
C TYR A 217 4.61 34.31 7.01
N SER A 218 3.59 33.48 7.23
CA SER A 218 2.56 33.72 8.24
C SER A 218 3.00 33.28 9.63
N ASN A 219 3.67 32.13 9.71
CA ASN A 219 4.22 31.59 10.95
C ASN A 219 5.67 31.14 10.72
N PHE A 220 6.53 31.36 11.71
CA PHE A 220 7.93 30.94 11.65
C PHE A 220 8.28 29.98 12.77
N VAL A 221 8.97 28.90 12.41
CA VAL A 221 9.51 27.91 13.34
C VAL A 221 11.02 27.78 13.06
N PRO A 222 11.90 27.95 14.06
CA PRO A 222 13.33 27.73 13.83
C PRO A 222 13.59 26.23 13.57
N LEU A 223 14.41 25.93 12.57
CA LEU A 223 14.88 24.56 12.34
C LEU A 223 15.90 24.18 13.42
N THR A 224 15.63 23.14 14.19
CA THR A 224 16.48 22.71 15.33
C THR A 224 17.38 21.52 15.01
N GLU A 225 17.03 20.74 14.00
CA GLU A 225 17.76 19.55 13.56
C GLU A 225 17.86 19.52 12.04
N GLU A 226 18.93 18.92 11.54
CA GLU A 226 19.11 18.74 10.10
C GLU A 226 18.04 17.82 9.51
N ILE A 227 17.50 18.21 8.37
CA ILE A 227 16.52 17.42 7.63
C ILE A 227 17.28 16.32 6.88
N ALA A 228 17.04 15.06 7.25
CA ALA A 228 17.69 13.92 6.60
C ALA A 228 17.23 13.75 5.15
N THR A 229 18.14 13.28 4.30
CA THR A 229 17.80 12.88 2.93
C THR A 229 16.96 11.60 2.90
N THR A 230 16.19 11.41 1.84
CA THR A 230 15.43 10.19 1.57
C THR A 230 16.01 9.46 0.36
N SER A 231 16.14 8.14 0.44
CA SER A 231 16.51 7.31 -0.71
C SER A 231 15.37 7.27 -1.75
N PHE A 232 15.70 6.95 -2.99
CA PHE A 232 14.65 6.71 -3.99
C PHE A 232 13.74 5.53 -3.58
N PRO A 233 12.44 5.60 -3.95
CA PRO A 233 11.47 4.57 -3.58
C PRO A 233 11.63 3.28 -4.41
N ILE A 234 12.40 3.33 -5.50
CA ILE A 234 12.76 2.18 -6.35
C ILE A 234 14.27 1.98 -6.26
N SER A 235 14.69 0.76 -5.92
CA SER A 235 16.10 0.38 -5.81
C SER A 235 16.68 -0.02 -7.18
N GLN A 236 18.01 0.00 -7.30
CA GLN A 236 18.66 -0.50 -8.52
C GLN A 236 18.43 -2.01 -8.71
N ASN A 237 18.31 -2.79 -7.62
CA ASN A 237 18.04 -4.21 -7.70
C ASN A 237 16.65 -4.48 -8.29
N ASP A 238 15.64 -3.68 -7.91
CA ASP A 238 14.27 -3.81 -8.43
C ASP A 238 14.26 -3.60 -9.96
N ILE A 239 15.00 -2.60 -10.44
CA ILE A 239 15.18 -2.32 -11.86
C ILE A 239 15.86 -3.50 -12.57
N ASP A 240 16.91 -4.07 -11.98
CA ASP A 240 17.66 -5.19 -12.56
C ASP A 240 16.82 -6.48 -12.61
N ASP A 241 15.98 -6.71 -11.60
CA ASP A 241 15.02 -7.82 -11.58
C ASP A 241 13.97 -7.67 -12.68
N TRP A 242 13.44 -6.46 -12.89
CA TRP A 242 12.54 -6.16 -13.99
C TRP A 242 13.20 -6.32 -15.37
N LYS A 243 14.46 -5.90 -15.54
CA LYS A 243 15.23 -6.15 -16.78
C LYS A 243 15.43 -7.64 -17.03
N THR A 244 15.71 -8.42 -15.99
CA THR A 244 15.84 -9.87 -16.06
C THR A 244 14.53 -10.54 -16.48
N ASN A 245 13.41 -10.10 -15.91
CA ASN A 245 12.08 -10.56 -16.30
C ASN A 245 11.77 -10.27 -17.78
N ALA A 246 12.02 -9.03 -18.22
CA ALA A 246 11.83 -8.64 -19.61
C ALA A 246 12.66 -9.50 -20.58
N ALA A 247 13.94 -9.76 -20.23
CA ALA A 247 14.83 -10.59 -21.03
C ALA A 247 14.38 -12.07 -21.11
N SER A 248 13.75 -12.60 -20.06
CA SER A 248 13.19 -13.97 -20.05
C SER A 248 12.10 -14.17 -21.11
N GLY A 249 11.39 -13.09 -21.48
CA GLY A 249 10.41 -13.10 -22.55
C GLY A 249 11.02 -13.14 -23.97
N GLY A 250 12.35 -13.11 -24.09
CA GLY A 250 13.08 -13.09 -25.35
C GLY A 250 13.52 -11.69 -25.77
N THR A 251 14.34 -11.61 -26.82
CA THR A 251 14.89 -10.35 -27.35
C THR A 251 14.43 -10.11 -28.78
N ILE A 252 14.06 -8.88 -29.10
CA ILE A 252 13.78 -8.39 -30.46
C ILE A 252 14.65 -7.16 -30.77
N LEU A 253 14.84 -6.83 -32.05
CA LEU A 253 15.63 -5.68 -32.49
C LEU A 253 14.73 -4.51 -32.87
N ASN A 254 14.91 -3.37 -32.20
CA ASN A 254 14.06 -2.18 -32.34
C ASN A 254 12.55 -2.50 -32.23
N TYR A 255 11.72 -1.46 -32.08
CA TYR A 255 10.28 -1.62 -32.13
C TYR A 255 9.63 -0.34 -32.63
N LEU A 256 8.87 -0.44 -33.71
CA LEU A 256 8.10 0.67 -34.26
C LEU A 256 6.64 0.24 -34.38
N LEU A 257 5.76 1.00 -33.73
CA LEU A 257 4.32 0.88 -33.90
C LEU A 257 3.75 2.24 -34.35
N GLN A 258 3.00 2.25 -35.44
CA GLN A 258 2.58 3.50 -36.07
C GLN A 258 1.19 3.41 -36.68
N ASP A 259 0.76 4.51 -37.29
CA ASP A 259 -0.55 4.68 -37.91
C ASP A 259 -1.68 4.40 -36.93
N LYS A 260 -2.52 3.39 -37.21
CA LYS A 260 -3.63 2.95 -36.35
C LYS A 260 -3.43 1.50 -35.90
N GLN A 261 -2.19 1.03 -35.91
CA GLN A 261 -1.88 -0.35 -35.54
C GLN A 261 -2.17 -0.59 -34.06
N GLU A 262 -2.66 -1.79 -33.76
CA GLU A 262 -2.83 -2.28 -32.40
C GLU A 262 -1.94 -3.51 -32.21
N ALA A 263 -1.20 -3.56 -31.11
CA ALA A 263 -0.28 -4.66 -30.81
C ALA A 263 -0.24 -4.97 -29.32
N PHE A 264 0.12 -6.21 -28.99
CA PHE A 264 0.35 -6.69 -27.63
C PHE A 264 1.81 -7.08 -27.48
N LEU A 265 2.48 -6.62 -26.42
CA LEU A 265 3.90 -6.89 -26.22
C LEU A 265 4.23 -7.04 -24.73
N GLY A 266 5.02 -8.05 -24.40
CA GLY A 266 5.58 -8.22 -23.05
C GLY A 266 5.34 -9.63 -22.47
N PRO A 267 6.25 -10.14 -21.60
CA PRO A 267 7.56 -9.56 -21.30
C PRO A 267 8.49 -9.61 -22.52
N LYS A 268 9.33 -8.58 -22.71
CA LYS A 268 10.27 -8.54 -23.84
C LYS A 268 11.46 -7.59 -23.62
N LYS A 269 12.66 -8.02 -24.03
CA LYS A 269 13.79 -7.11 -24.27
C LYS A 269 13.78 -6.60 -25.72
N ILE A 270 13.92 -5.30 -25.90
CA ILE A 270 14.15 -4.63 -27.18
C ILE A 270 15.60 -4.19 -27.19
N ASP A 271 16.41 -4.84 -28.01
CA ASP A 271 17.79 -4.43 -28.25
C ASP A 271 17.82 -3.40 -29.38
N GLY A 272 17.81 -2.12 -29.00
CA GLY A 272 17.62 -0.97 -29.89
C GLY A 272 16.56 0.00 -29.39
N ASN A 273 15.97 0.77 -30.30
CA ASN A 273 15.03 1.85 -29.97
C ASN A 273 13.56 1.40 -30.07
N MET A 274 12.70 2.02 -29.27
CA MET A 274 11.25 1.85 -29.29
C MET A 274 10.56 3.16 -29.66
N THR A 275 9.65 3.12 -30.64
CA THR A 275 8.86 4.28 -31.07
C THR A 275 7.39 3.90 -31.25
N ILE A 276 6.50 4.65 -30.59
CA ILE A 276 5.05 4.56 -30.72
C ILE A 276 4.54 5.92 -31.18
N GLN A 277 3.88 5.98 -32.34
CA GLN A 277 3.53 7.25 -33.00
C GLN A 277 2.18 7.20 -33.74
N ASN A 278 1.78 8.33 -34.31
CA ASN A 278 0.48 8.55 -34.93
C ASN A 278 -0.69 8.25 -33.97
N GLN A 279 -1.51 7.24 -34.24
CA GLN A 279 -2.66 6.81 -33.43
C GLN A 279 -2.52 5.33 -33.02
N ALA A 280 -1.28 4.83 -32.97
CA ALA A 280 -0.97 3.45 -32.63
C ALA A 280 -1.32 3.14 -31.16
N LYS A 281 -1.72 1.90 -30.89
CA LYS A 281 -2.01 1.42 -29.53
C LYS A 281 -1.19 0.20 -29.18
N LEU A 282 -0.34 0.32 -28.17
CA LEU A 282 0.42 -0.77 -27.60
C LEU A 282 -0.18 -1.20 -26.25
N TYR A 283 -0.59 -2.46 -26.17
CA TYR A 283 -1.04 -3.11 -24.94
C TYR A 283 0.10 -3.92 -24.35
N ILE A 284 0.55 -3.54 -23.15
CA ILE A 284 1.68 -4.14 -22.46
C ILE A 284 1.17 -5.36 -21.69
N THR A 285 1.67 -6.56 -22.03
CA THR A 285 1.28 -7.84 -21.40
C THR A 285 2.31 -8.34 -20.39
N GLY A 286 3.43 -7.64 -20.24
CA GLY A 286 4.51 -7.92 -19.30
C GLY A 286 5.61 -6.86 -19.40
N THR A 287 6.59 -6.89 -18.49
CA THR A 287 7.68 -5.89 -18.43
C THR A 287 8.46 -5.78 -19.74
N ILE A 288 8.70 -4.55 -20.19
CA ILE A 288 9.50 -4.26 -21.39
C ILE A 288 10.78 -3.54 -20.99
N TRP A 289 11.91 -4.03 -21.49
CA TRP A 289 13.21 -3.38 -21.35
C TRP A 289 13.75 -2.99 -22.72
N VAL A 290 14.03 -1.72 -22.92
CA VAL A 290 14.58 -1.12 -24.14
C VAL A 290 16.02 -0.68 -23.86
N THR A 291 17.00 -1.21 -24.62
CA THR A 291 18.42 -0.83 -24.44
C THR A 291 18.76 0.53 -25.05
N GLY A 292 17.95 1.00 -26.00
CA GLY A 292 18.08 2.31 -26.64
C GLY A 292 17.07 3.33 -26.13
N THR A 293 16.66 4.23 -27.02
CA THR A 293 15.70 5.31 -26.70
C THR A 293 14.26 4.82 -26.73
N ILE A 294 13.39 5.46 -25.94
CA ILE A 294 11.94 5.27 -25.99
C ILE A 294 11.30 6.58 -26.43
N THR A 295 10.49 6.54 -27.48
CA THR A 295 9.74 7.70 -27.98
C THR A 295 8.26 7.35 -28.07
N ILE A 296 7.41 8.14 -27.41
CA ILE A 296 5.95 8.03 -27.48
C ILE A 296 5.40 9.40 -27.86
N GLN A 297 4.76 9.51 -29.02
CA GLN A 297 4.44 10.80 -29.64
C GLN A 297 3.10 10.80 -30.41
N ASP A 298 2.74 11.96 -30.96
CA ASP A 298 1.48 12.26 -31.65
C ASP A 298 0.22 12.01 -30.77
N GLN A 299 -0.52 10.95 -31.07
CA GLN A 299 -1.70 10.46 -30.34
C GLN A 299 -1.53 8.98 -29.98
N GLY A 300 -0.29 8.49 -29.90
CA GLY A 300 0.03 7.11 -29.54
C GLY A 300 -0.46 6.77 -28.13
N LEU A 301 -0.95 5.55 -27.94
CA LEU A 301 -1.36 5.03 -26.64
C LEU A 301 -0.47 3.86 -26.26
N VAL A 302 0.19 3.97 -25.11
CA VAL A 302 0.81 2.85 -24.42
C VAL A 302 -0.01 2.57 -23.17
N ARG A 303 -0.48 1.33 -23.01
CA ARG A 303 -1.37 0.96 -21.91
C ARG A 303 -1.04 -0.42 -21.37
N LEU A 304 -1.12 -0.63 -20.07
CA LEU A 304 -1.16 -2.00 -19.54
C LEU A 304 -2.39 -2.74 -20.07
N ASP A 305 -2.20 -3.97 -20.55
CA ASP A 305 -3.29 -4.82 -21.00
C ASP A 305 -4.23 -5.17 -19.82
N PRO A 306 -5.53 -4.84 -19.88
CA PRO A 306 -6.46 -5.13 -18.79
C PRO A 306 -6.60 -6.61 -18.46
N ALA A 307 -6.52 -7.50 -19.45
CA ALA A 307 -6.66 -8.94 -19.23
C ALA A 307 -5.45 -9.50 -18.45
N SER A 308 -4.26 -9.03 -18.80
CA SER A 308 -3.01 -9.41 -18.14
C SER A 308 -2.91 -8.80 -16.74
N TYR A 309 -3.04 -7.48 -16.62
CA TYR A 309 -2.71 -6.74 -15.39
C TYR A 309 -3.87 -6.62 -14.40
N GLY A 310 -5.13 -6.55 -14.83
CA GLY A 310 -6.23 -6.22 -13.90
C GLY A 310 -5.92 -4.95 -13.12
N SER A 311 -5.94 -5.00 -11.79
CA SER A 311 -5.58 -3.87 -10.90
C SER A 311 -4.08 -3.76 -10.57
N LEU A 312 -3.22 -4.58 -11.19
CA LEU A 312 -1.77 -4.52 -10.98
C LEU A 312 -1.11 -3.41 -11.80
N SER A 313 -0.01 -2.88 -11.28
CA SER A 313 0.87 -1.95 -11.99
C SER A 313 1.96 -2.69 -12.77
N GLY A 314 2.58 -2.02 -13.73
CA GLY A 314 3.65 -2.57 -14.57
C GLY A 314 4.67 -1.51 -14.97
N ALA A 315 5.79 -1.94 -15.55
CA ALA A 315 6.92 -1.07 -15.86
C ALA A 315 7.43 -1.21 -17.30
N ILE A 316 7.90 -0.09 -17.86
CA ILE A 316 8.73 -0.02 -19.07
C ILE A 316 10.04 0.67 -18.70
N ILE A 317 11.15 0.07 -19.09
CA ILE A 317 12.49 0.52 -18.72
C ILE A 317 13.27 0.85 -19.98
N GLY A 318 13.83 2.06 -20.05
CA GLY A 318 14.78 2.50 -21.08
C GLY A 318 16.17 2.72 -20.50
N ASP A 319 17.20 2.15 -21.13
CA ASP A 319 18.59 2.49 -20.81
C ASP A 319 19.03 3.82 -21.48
N GLY A 320 18.36 4.21 -22.56
CA GLY A 320 18.57 5.46 -23.29
C GLY A 320 17.63 6.60 -22.86
N VAL A 321 17.65 7.70 -23.62
CA VAL A 321 16.75 8.84 -23.39
C VAL A 321 15.29 8.42 -23.63
N VAL A 322 14.40 8.85 -22.75
CA VAL A 322 12.95 8.71 -22.90
C VAL A 322 12.35 10.05 -23.33
N THR A 323 11.55 10.05 -24.38
CA THR A 323 10.86 11.24 -24.91
C THR A 323 9.37 10.98 -25.01
N LEU A 324 8.60 11.75 -24.25
CA LEU A 324 7.15 11.69 -24.15
C LEU A 324 6.59 13.03 -24.65
N GLN A 325 5.82 13.04 -25.73
CA GLN A 325 5.45 14.30 -26.38
C GLN A 325 4.07 14.28 -27.03
N ASP A 326 3.64 15.47 -27.46
CA ASP A 326 2.37 15.73 -28.13
C ASP A 326 1.16 15.42 -27.22
N SER A 327 0.17 14.69 -27.73
CA SER A 327 -1.05 14.29 -27.01
C SER A 327 -1.10 12.79 -26.74
N ALA A 328 0.06 12.14 -26.79
CA ALA A 328 0.19 10.72 -26.54
C ALA A 328 0.03 10.40 -25.05
N LYS A 329 -0.22 9.12 -24.75
CA LYS A 329 -0.57 8.67 -23.40
C LYS A 329 0.17 7.39 -23.01
N ALA A 330 0.59 7.31 -21.75
CA ALA A 330 1.18 6.12 -21.14
C ALA A 330 0.50 5.81 -19.79
N LEU A 331 -0.41 4.84 -19.79
CA LEU A 331 -1.35 4.63 -18.69
C LEU A 331 -1.38 3.17 -18.20
N GLY A 332 -1.84 2.97 -16.97
CA GLY A 332 -2.18 1.68 -16.41
C GLY A 332 -3.37 1.03 -17.12
N SER A 333 -3.88 -0.07 -16.56
CA SER A 333 -4.91 -0.87 -17.23
C SER A 333 -6.28 -0.17 -17.33
N GLY A 334 -6.50 0.87 -16.52
CA GLY A 334 -7.78 1.54 -16.29
C GLY A 334 -8.61 0.96 -15.16
N GLN A 335 -8.14 -0.11 -14.51
CA GLN A 335 -8.68 -0.52 -13.23
C GLN A 335 -8.05 0.34 -12.13
N ALA A 336 -8.83 0.66 -11.10
CA ALA A 336 -8.33 1.38 -9.94
C ALA A 336 -7.13 0.63 -9.31
N GLY A 337 -6.06 1.37 -9.01
CA GLY A 337 -4.81 0.82 -8.46
C GLY A 337 -3.80 0.32 -9.50
N SER A 338 -4.13 0.34 -10.80
CA SER A 338 -3.20 -0.04 -11.88
C SER A 338 -2.53 1.18 -12.49
N TYR A 339 -1.19 1.21 -12.42
CA TYR A 339 -0.37 2.31 -12.92
C TYR A 339 0.74 1.82 -13.84
N LEU A 340 1.08 2.61 -14.86
CA LEU A 340 2.26 2.37 -15.69
C LEU A 340 3.45 3.23 -15.22
N LEU A 341 4.52 2.56 -14.81
CA LEU A 341 5.80 3.17 -14.49
C LEU A 341 6.70 3.22 -15.73
N ILE A 342 7.20 4.41 -16.07
CA ILE A 342 8.23 4.58 -17.09
C ILE A 342 9.54 4.96 -16.41
N ILE A 343 10.58 4.18 -16.68
CA ILE A 343 11.92 4.36 -16.11
C ILE A 343 12.91 4.72 -17.21
N SER A 344 13.73 5.74 -16.97
CA SER A 344 14.98 5.95 -17.71
C SER A 344 16.16 5.77 -16.77
N THR A 345 17.03 4.78 -17.04
CA THR A 345 18.28 4.62 -16.28
C THR A 345 19.45 5.41 -16.90
N ASN A 346 19.19 6.20 -17.94
CA ASN A 346 20.18 7.04 -18.59
C ASN A 346 20.71 8.11 -17.60
N ASN A 347 22.01 8.40 -17.69
CA ASN A 347 22.69 9.43 -16.90
C ASN A 347 22.89 10.76 -17.65
N SER A 348 22.35 10.86 -18.87
CA SER A 348 22.35 12.09 -19.66
C SER A 348 21.46 13.16 -19.01
N ASN A 349 21.69 14.43 -19.36
CA ASN A 349 20.82 15.54 -18.99
C ASN A 349 20.21 16.15 -20.27
N PRO A 350 18.92 15.89 -20.58
CA PRO A 350 17.96 15.09 -19.81
C PRO A 350 18.08 13.56 -20.03
N ALA A 351 17.58 12.80 -19.06
CA ALA A 351 17.33 11.35 -19.17
C ALA A 351 15.89 11.06 -19.61
N LEU A 352 14.95 11.94 -19.24
CA LEU A 352 13.56 11.89 -19.64
C LEU A 352 13.07 13.31 -19.98
N THR A 353 12.31 13.45 -21.07
CA THR A 353 11.68 14.72 -21.43
C THR A 353 10.20 14.54 -21.70
N ILE A 354 9.38 15.43 -21.14
CA ILE A 354 7.94 15.54 -21.37
C ILE A 354 7.66 16.87 -22.08
N GLN A 355 6.87 16.83 -23.15
CA GLN A 355 6.50 18.00 -23.96
C GLN A 355 5.00 18.01 -24.26
N ASN A 356 4.46 19.19 -24.53
CA ASN A 356 3.06 19.44 -24.92
C ASN A 356 2.02 19.03 -23.85
N SER A 357 1.16 18.06 -24.16
CA SER A 357 0.02 17.65 -23.31
C SER A 357 0.01 16.13 -23.13
N PHE A 358 1.19 15.55 -22.92
CA PHE A 358 1.36 14.13 -22.69
C PHE A 358 0.80 13.74 -21.31
N GLU A 359 0.07 12.62 -21.27
CA GLU A 359 -0.49 12.06 -20.03
C GLU A 359 0.30 10.80 -19.64
N ALA A 360 0.93 10.78 -18.47
CA ALA A 360 1.66 9.64 -17.94
C ALA A 360 1.17 9.28 -16.54
N ASP A 361 1.28 8.02 -16.12
CA ASP A 361 1.02 7.70 -14.72
C ASP A 361 2.21 8.06 -13.83
N ILE A 362 3.32 7.31 -13.92
CA ILE A 362 4.44 7.42 -12.98
C ILE A 362 5.76 7.46 -13.75
N LEU A 363 6.62 8.43 -13.42
CA LEU A 363 7.90 8.65 -14.08
C LEU A 363 9.06 8.55 -13.08
N PHE A 364 10.09 7.79 -13.46
CA PHE A 364 11.26 7.58 -12.61
C PHE A 364 12.58 7.69 -13.36
N THR A 365 13.52 8.48 -12.84
CA THR A 365 14.89 8.58 -13.39
C THR A 365 15.96 8.64 -12.30
N PRO A 366 16.58 7.51 -11.90
CA PRO A 366 17.52 7.52 -10.77
C PRO A 366 18.83 8.29 -11.04
N ASN A 367 19.21 8.45 -12.32
CA ASN A 367 20.56 8.88 -12.70
C ASN A 367 20.64 10.20 -13.48
N GLY A 368 19.51 10.76 -13.91
CA GLY A 368 19.49 11.91 -14.81
C GLY A 368 18.27 12.80 -14.64
N TRP A 369 18.27 13.90 -15.37
CA TRP A 369 17.26 14.94 -15.20
C TRP A 369 15.97 14.63 -15.96
N ILE A 370 14.84 14.97 -15.34
CA ILE A 370 13.53 15.05 -15.98
C ILE A 370 13.31 16.49 -16.39
N ILE A 371 13.09 16.74 -17.69
CA ILE A 371 12.73 18.07 -18.21
C ILE A 371 11.26 18.07 -18.62
N ILE A 372 10.52 19.05 -18.12
CA ILE A 372 9.10 19.25 -18.43
C ILE A 372 8.96 20.60 -19.14
N GLN A 373 8.51 20.57 -20.39
CA GLN A 373 8.50 21.77 -21.25
C GLN A 373 7.18 22.53 -21.22
N ASP A 374 6.06 21.82 -21.09
CA ASP A 374 4.69 22.37 -21.07
C ASP A 374 3.92 21.72 -19.91
N THR A 375 2.75 21.13 -20.16
CA THR A 375 1.96 20.47 -19.12
C THR A 375 2.27 18.98 -19.06
N ALA A 376 2.64 18.50 -17.89
CA ALA A 376 2.73 17.09 -17.56
C ALA A 376 1.59 16.72 -16.60
N ASP A 377 0.60 16.01 -17.15
CA ASP A 377 -0.43 15.36 -16.34
C ASP A 377 0.14 14.02 -15.86
N THR A 378 0.59 13.99 -14.61
CA THR A 378 1.30 12.84 -14.04
C THR A 378 0.85 12.54 -12.63
N ARG A 379 0.66 11.27 -12.30
CA ARG A 379 0.35 10.91 -10.91
C ARG A 379 1.56 11.00 -10.00
N GLU A 380 2.78 10.81 -10.51
CA GLU A 380 4.01 10.87 -9.70
C GLU A 380 5.24 11.13 -10.57
N ILE A 381 6.15 11.98 -10.08
CA ILE A 381 7.46 12.17 -10.71
C ILE A 381 8.57 12.06 -9.66
N THR A 382 9.45 11.09 -9.85
CA THR A 382 10.64 10.92 -9.03
C THR A 382 11.90 10.92 -9.91
N GLY A 383 12.96 11.63 -9.52
CA GLY A 383 14.20 11.59 -10.30
C GLY A 383 15.41 12.20 -9.63
N TYR A 384 16.58 12.07 -10.26
CA TYR A 384 17.82 12.71 -9.82
C TYR A 384 17.65 14.22 -9.71
N GLY A 385 17.11 14.86 -10.75
CA GLY A 385 16.76 16.27 -10.78
C GLY A 385 15.53 16.51 -11.65
N ILE A 386 14.76 17.56 -11.35
CA ILE A 386 13.61 17.98 -12.17
C ILE A 386 13.82 19.42 -12.62
N HIS A 387 13.65 19.68 -13.91
CA HIS A 387 13.64 21.02 -14.50
C HIS A 387 12.31 21.31 -15.19
N LEU A 388 11.51 22.19 -14.60
CA LEU A 388 10.31 22.75 -15.20
C LEU A 388 10.69 23.96 -16.05
N LYS A 389 10.37 23.93 -17.35
CA LYS A 389 10.54 25.09 -18.24
C LYS A 389 9.47 26.15 -17.99
N SER A 390 9.61 27.29 -18.67
CA SER A 390 8.70 28.41 -18.46
C SER A 390 7.27 28.01 -18.82
N ASN A 391 6.32 28.33 -17.94
CA ASN A 391 4.90 27.97 -18.03
C ASN A 391 4.61 26.46 -17.93
N ALA A 392 5.58 25.64 -17.52
CA ALA A 392 5.36 24.22 -17.33
C ALA A 392 4.54 23.94 -16.06
N GLU A 393 3.67 22.92 -16.13
CA GLU A 393 2.82 22.51 -15.01
C GLU A 393 3.00 21.02 -14.71
N ILE A 394 3.16 20.66 -13.44
CA ILE A 394 3.06 19.27 -12.94
C ILE A 394 1.77 19.14 -12.15
N ARG A 395 0.84 18.30 -12.64
CA ARG A 395 -0.45 18.07 -11.98
C ARG A 395 -0.51 16.69 -11.34
N TYR A 396 -0.52 16.68 -10.02
CA TYR A 396 -0.60 15.46 -9.19
C TYR A 396 -2.04 15.00 -8.95
N GLU A 397 -2.26 13.68 -8.94
CA GLU A 397 -3.49 13.08 -8.40
C GLU A 397 -3.18 12.49 -7.00
N ILE A 398 -3.79 13.06 -5.95
CA ILE A 398 -3.67 12.54 -4.56
C ILE A 398 -4.21 11.11 -4.49
N GLY A 399 -3.38 10.15 -4.09
CA GLY A 399 -3.84 8.77 -3.83
C GLY A 399 -2.84 7.61 -4.02
N LEU A 400 -1.53 7.85 -4.11
CA LEU A 400 -0.52 6.79 -4.35
C LEU A 400 0.19 6.27 -3.09
N GLU A 401 -0.42 6.40 -1.91
CA GLU A 401 0.11 5.75 -0.71
C GLU A 401 -0.04 4.22 -0.85
N ASN A 402 1.07 3.52 -1.09
CA ASN A 402 1.21 2.06 -1.26
C ASN A 402 0.77 1.50 -2.63
N THR A 403 1.60 1.71 -3.66
CA THR A 403 1.43 1.04 -4.95
C THR A 403 2.34 -0.18 -5.09
N SER A 404 1.76 -1.35 -5.38
CA SER A 404 2.54 -2.56 -5.65
C SER A 404 2.91 -2.64 -7.14
N PHE A 405 4.20 -2.56 -7.48
CA PHE A 405 4.67 -2.79 -8.85
C PHE A 405 5.05 -4.25 -9.02
N SER A 406 4.25 -4.95 -9.80
CA SER A 406 4.53 -6.35 -10.11
C SER A 406 5.54 -6.41 -11.25
N SER A 407 6.48 -7.34 -11.18
CA SER A 407 7.44 -7.67 -12.26
C SER A 407 6.76 -8.29 -13.51
N GLY A 408 5.44 -8.15 -13.65
CA GLY A 408 4.57 -8.88 -14.55
C GLY A 408 3.53 -9.72 -13.78
N PRO A 409 2.45 -10.17 -14.44
CA PRO A 409 1.28 -10.79 -13.82
C PRO A 409 1.52 -12.11 -13.03
N GLY A 410 2.77 -12.55 -12.91
CA GLY A 410 3.21 -13.77 -12.21
C GLY A 410 4.06 -13.55 -10.95
N GLY A 411 4.01 -12.38 -10.29
CA GLY A 411 4.71 -12.15 -9.02
C GLY A 411 4.34 -13.17 -7.92
N SER A 412 5.30 -13.54 -7.07
CA SER A 412 5.14 -14.56 -6.03
C SER A 412 4.27 -14.04 -4.88
N TRP A 413 3.08 -14.57 -4.66
CA TRP A 413 2.20 -14.10 -3.59
C TRP A 413 2.61 -14.58 -2.20
N GLY A 414 2.43 -13.74 -1.18
CA GLY A 414 2.77 -14.04 0.21
C GLY A 414 1.77 -13.46 1.21
N VAL A 415 1.73 -14.05 2.41
CA VAL A 415 0.97 -13.51 3.54
C VAL A 415 1.73 -12.32 4.12
N SER A 416 1.14 -11.13 4.08
CA SER A 416 1.74 -9.91 4.63
C SER A 416 1.31 -9.64 6.07
N SER A 417 0.09 -10.05 6.44
CA SER A 417 -0.39 -9.95 7.81
C SER A 417 -1.43 -11.03 8.11
N TRP A 418 -1.52 -11.37 9.40
CA TRP A 418 -2.53 -12.23 9.98
C TRP A 418 -3.04 -11.55 11.26
N ARG A 419 -4.36 -11.49 11.44
CA ARG A 419 -4.97 -11.01 12.68
C ARG A 419 -6.30 -11.70 12.96
N GLU A 420 -6.59 -11.87 14.24
CA GLU A 420 -7.96 -12.15 14.69
C GLU A 420 -8.74 -10.83 14.77
N THR A 421 -9.99 -10.84 14.32
CA THR A 421 -10.88 -9.67 14.27
C THR A 421 -12.21 -10.00 14.95
N GLU A 422 -12.91 -8.97 15.45
CA GLU A 422 -14.23 -9.13 16.08
C GLU A 422 -15.38 -9.40 15.08
#